data_AF-A0A8T0PGY2-F1
#
_entry.id   AF-A0A8T0PGY2-F1
#
_cell.length_a   1.000
_cell.length_b   1.000
_cell.length_c   1.000
_cell.angle_alpha   90.00
_cell.angle_beta   90.00
_cell.angle_gamma   90.00
#
_symmetry.space_group_name_H-M   'P 1'
#
loop_
_entity.id
_entity.type
_entity.pdbx_description
1 polymer ?
#
loop_
_entity_poly.entity_id
_entity_poly.type
_entity_poly.pdbx_seq_one_letter_code
_entity_poly.pdbx_strand_id
1 'polypeptide(L)'
;MPLSAAEVDPRSGYCAATRTFHSIRPPLPLPPADLPLSFPAFMFSLLPAALPSRPALVDAATGEAVPFPAFLSRVRALAAALRARLGVSRGDVAFVLAPPGVHVPVLYYALMAVGAVVSPANPALTAGEISGLIALSGPSVAFAVKATAGKLPPDLNTVLLDSARFLSFFHEARDEDGAAAGTDVVTHQSDPAAILYSSGTTGRAKAVVLTHRNLMASDATRAAATAEGYGLTETTSGFCRAVGEAESAQIGSVGRLSWGAQAKIVHPETGVALPPGVPGELWVRGPFVMKGYAGDEDSTSKIMDSEGWLRTGDLCYIDKYGIVFVVDRLKELIKYKGYQVPPAELESLLQTHPDIDEAAVVSYPDDQAGELPVAFIVSSSGSILHEAQIKEFVAKRVVHYKQIHHIFFVNSIPKNAAGKILRKDLAKLTLQHIQSKL
;
A
#
# COMPACT_ATOMS: atom_id res chain seq x y z
N MET A 1 -7.82 8.84 30.92
CA MET A 1 -7.24 7.72 31.68
C MET A 1 -6.85 6.62 30.70
N PRO A 2 -5.72 5.93 30.86
CA PRO A 2 -5.45 4.73 30.07
C PRO A 2 -6.57 3.71 30.37
N LEU A 3 -7.17 3.15 29.31
CA LEU A 3 -8.19 2.09 29.43
C LEU A 3 -7.61 0.95 30.25
N SER A 4 -8.39 0.41 31.19
CA SER A 4 -7.93 -0.75 31.93
C SER A 4 -7.92 -1.96 30.98
N ALA A 5 -6.91 -2.82 31.09
CA ALA A 5 -6.85 -4.07 30.31
C ALA A 5 -8.09 -4.97 30.53
N ALA A 6 -8.88 -4.72 31.58
CA ALA A 6 -10.10 -5.44 31.89
C ALA A 6 -11.28 -5.11 30.95
N GLU A 7 -11.21 -4.04 30.16
CA GLU A 7 -12.31 -3.59 29.28
C GLU A 7 -12.17 -4.07 27.83
N VAL A 8 -11.06 -4.74 27.48
CA VAL A 8 -10.79 -5.25 26.13
C VAL A 8 -11.00 -6.76 26.11
N ASP A 9 -11.89 -7.27 25.25
CA ASP A 9 -12.07 -8.73 25.09
C ASP A 9 -10.75 -9.34 24.57
N PRO A 10 -10.10 -10.25 25.31
CA PRO A 10 -8.79 -10.78 24.93
C PRO A 10 -8.82 -11.68 23.69
N ARG A 11 -10.00 -12.13 23.24
CA ARG A 11 -10.16 -13.00 22.06
C ARG A 11 -10.29 -12.21 20.77
N SER A 12 -10.94 -11.05 20.83
CA SER A 12 -11.23 -10.21 19.67
C SER A 12 -10.46 -8.89 19.66
N GLY A 13 -9.96 -8.47 20.81
CA GLY A 13 -9.38 -7.15 21.04
C GLY A 13 -10.42 -6.03 21.11
N TYR A 14 -11.72 -6.34 21.14
CA TYR A 14 -12.77 -5.33 21.12
C TYR A 14 -13.01 -4.70 22.50
N CYS A 15 -13.01 -3.37 22.57
CA CYS A 15 -13.42 -2.59 23.72
C CYS A 15 -14.80 -1.98 23.49
N ALA A 16 -15.81 -2.43 24.24
CA ALA A 16 -17.19 -1.97 24.07
C ALA A 16 -17.38 -0.49 24.45
N ALA A 17 -16.61 0.00 25.44
CA ALA A 17 -16.69 1.38 25.92
C ALA A 17 -16.28 2.39 24.84
N THR A 18 -15.22 2.09 24.09
CA THR A 18 -14.70 2.98 23.04
C THR A 18 -15.09 2.58 21.62
N ARG A 19 -15.72 1.39 21.48
CA ARG A 19 -16.01 0.73 20.20
C ARG A 19 -14.76 0.57 19.32
N THR A 20 -13.64 0.27 19.95
CA THR A 20 -12.32 0.13 19.30
C THR A 20 -11.86 -1.32 19.35
N PHE A 21 -11.34 -1.83 18.24
CA PHE A 21 -10.58 -3.07 18.20
C PHE A 21 -9.10 -2.77 18.40
N HIS A 22 -8.46 -3.48 19.31
CA HIS A 22 -7.03 -3.46 19.57
C HIS A 22 -6.41 -4.74 19.05
N SER A 23 -5.22 -4.67 18.46
CA SER A 23 -4.51 -5.91 18.12
C SER A 23 -4.29 -6.76 19.38
N ILE A 24 -4.68 -8.03 19.30
CA ILE A 24 -4.39 -9.04 20.33
C ILE A 24 -2.97 -9.62 20.21
N ARG A 25 -2.20 -9.13 19.24
CA ARG A 25 -0.81 -9.53 19.06
C ARG A 25 0.07 -8.88 20.13
N PRO A 26 1.23 -9.47 20.46
CA PRO A 26 2.17 -8.85 21.38
C PRO A 26 2.49 -7.39 21.01
N PRO A 27 2.88 -6.53 21.96
CA PRO A 27 3.36 -5.20 21.64
C PRO A 27 4.53 -5.26 20.64
N LEU A 28 4.64 -4.27 19.75
CA LEU A 28 5.82 -4.18 18.90
C LEU A 28 7.06 -3.91 19.76
N PRO A 29 8.19 -4.58 19.48
CA PRO A 29 9.48 -4.25 20.07
C PRO A 29 10.09 -3.00 19.39
N LEU A 30 9.35 -1.88 19.37
CA LEU A 30 9.87 -0.61 18.88
C LEU A 30 10.70 0.08 19.97
N PRO A 31 11.83 0.70 19.61
CA PRO A 31 12.58 1.53 20.55
C PRO A 31 11.78 2.77 20.97
N PRO A 32 12.20 3.45 22.07
CA PRO A 32 11.65 4.73 22.49
C PRO A 32 11.63 5.72 21.31
N ALA A 33 10.54 6.47 21.15
CA ALA A 33 10.31 7.29 19.95
C ALA A 33 11.30 8.47 19.82
N ASP A 34 11.87 8.90 20.93
CA ASP A 34 12.85 9.98 21.07
C ASP A 34 14.29 9.55 20.80
N LEU A 35 14.58 8.24 20.84
CA LEU A 35 15.91 7.71 20.52
C LEU A 35 16.27 8.05 19.06
N PRO A 36 17.36 8.80 18.80
CA PRO A 36 17.83 9.07 17.45
C PRO A 36 18.28 7.76 16.78
N LEU A 37 17.43 7.25 15.89
CA LEU A 37 17.64 5.98 15.23
C LEU A 37 16.97 5.99 13.87
N SER A 38 17.74 5.70 12.83
CA SER A 38 17.22 5.52 11.48
C SER A 38 16.69 4.10 11.28
N PHE A 39 15.79 3.94 10.31
CA PHE A 39 15.28 2.63 9.90
C PHE A 39 16.42 1.64 9.54
N PRO A 40 17.42 1.98 8.72
CA PRO A 40 18.55 1.07 8.47
C PRO A 40 19.29 0.62 9.73
N ALA A 41 19.57 1.55 10.65
CA ALA A 41 20.25 1.22 11.91
C ALA A 41 19.41 0.29 12.79
N PHE A 42 18.10 0.53 12.88
CA PHE A 42 17.18 -0.37 13.56
C PHE A 42 17.19 -1.76 12.91
N MET A 43 17.03 -1.86 11.59
CA MET A 43 17.00 -3.16 10.91
C MET A 43 18.31 -3.94 11.08
N PHE A 44 19.46 -3.26 11.07
CA PHE A 44 20.76 -3.90 11.33
C PHE A 44 20.90 -4.36 12.78
N SER A 45 20.31 -3.66 13.75
CA SER A 45 20.29 -4.09 15.15
C SER A 45 19.50 -5.39 15.39
N LEU A 46 18.59 -5.75 14.48
CA LEU A 46 17.80 -6.99 14.53
C LEU A 46 18.52 -8.20 13.92
N LEU A 47 19.72 -8.00 13.35
CA LEU A 47 20.53 -9.09 12.83
C LEU A 47 21.18 -9.88 13.98
N PRO A 48 21.27 -11.21 13.87
CA PRO A 48 22.00 -12.02 14.84
C PRO A 48 23.49 -11.66 14.86
N ALA A 49 24.15 -11.87 16.01
CA ALA A 49 25.59 -11.63 16.16
C ALA A 49 26.42 -12.41 15.14
N ALA A 50 26.06 -13.67 14.89
CA ALA A 50 26.58 -14.45 13.76
C ALA A 50 25.66 -14.25 12.55
N LEU A 51 26.17 -13.56 11.52
CA LEU A 51 25.40 -13.27 10.32
C LEU A 51 25.01 -14.56 9.58
N PRO A 52 23.81 -14.61 8.96
CA PRO A 52 23.38 -15.78 8.21
C PRO A 52 24.33 -16.10 7.05
N SER A 53 24.57 -17.39 6.80
CA SER A 53 25.33 -17.88 5.65
C SER A 53 24.59 -17.70 4.32
N ARG A 54 23.25 -17.69 4.36
CA ARG A 54 22.43 -17.38 3.18
C ARG A 54 22.67 -15.95 2.70
N PRO A 55 22.53 -15.67 1.39
CA PRO A 55 22.65 -14.31 0.88
C PRO A 55 21.57 -13.39 1.47
N ALA A 56 21.93 -12.10 1.54
CA ALA A 56 21.01 -11.03 1.90
C ALA A 56 20.12 -10.64 0.72
N LEU A 57 20.70 -10.59 -0.49
CA LEU A 57 20.00 -10.29 -1.74
C LEU A 57 20.36 -11.35 -2.78
N VAL A 58 19.39 -11.71 -3.61
CA VAL A 58 19.57 -12.60 -4.75
C VAL A 58 18.84 -11.99 -5.94
N ASP A 59 19.55 -11.82 -7.04
CA ASP A 59 18.96 -11.58 -8.35
C ASP A 59 18.60 -12.93 -8.96
N ALA A 60 17.31 -13.22 -9.07
CA ALA A 60 16.84 -14.49 -9.61
C ALA A 60 17.11 -14.63 -11.11
N ALA A 61 17.24 -13.54 -11.86
CA ALA A 61 17.45 -13.56 -13.30
C ALA A 61 18.93 -13.81 -13.65
N THR A 62 19.85 -13.20 -12.90
CA THR A 62 21.30 -13.33 -13.16
C THR A 62 22.00 -14.37 -12.28
N GLY A 63 21.37 -14.76 -11.16
CA GLY A 63 21.99 -15.59 -10.14
C GLY A 63 22.97 -14.83 -9.24
N GLU A 64 23.12 -13.51 -9.40
CA GLU A 64 23.96 -12.71 -8.50
C GLU A 64 23.44 -12.81 -7.06
N ALA A 65 24.32 -13.18 -6.13
CA ALA A 65 24.00 -13.28 -4.72
C ALA A 65 24.92 -12.37 -3.91
N VAL A 66 24.32 -11.51 -3.07
CA VAL A 66 25.05 -10.59 -2.19
C VAL A 66 24.99 -11.13 -0.75
N PRO A 67 26.12 -11.59 -0.17
CA PRO A 67 26.17 -12.02 1.24
C PRO A 67 25.84 -10.88 2.21
N PHE A 68 25.33 -11.21 3.41
CA PHE A 68 25.06 -10.22 4.47
C PHE A 68 26.26 -9.29 4.77
N PRO A 69 27.49 -9.79 4.96
CA PRO A 69 28.65 -8.92 5.20
C PRO A 69 28.88 -7.93 4.06
N ALA A 70 28.71 -8.37 2.80
CA ALA A 70 28.85 -7.52 1.62
C ALA A 70 27.74 -6.47 1.55
N PHE A 71 26.49 -6.83 1.84
CA PHE A 71 25.37 -5.89 1.90
C PHE A 71 25.62 -4.78 2.92
N LEU A 72 25.99 -5.13 4.17
CA LEU A 72 26.29 -4.17 5.23
C LEU A 72 27.50 -3.27 4.90
N SER A 73 28.53 -3.83 4.27
CA SER A 73 29.70 -3.06 3.82
C SER A 73 29.33 -2.09 2.71
N ARG A 74 28.59 -2.55 1.70
CA ARG A 74 28.13 -1.73 0.56
C ARG A 74 27.21 -0.59 1.01
N VAL A 75 26.32 -0.81 1.97
CA VAL A 75 25.46 0.25 2.53
C VAL A 75 26.31 1.33 3.20
N ARG A 76 27.28 0.94 4.04
CA ARG A 76 28.18 1.89 4.72
C ARG A 76 29.04 2.67 3.73
N ALA A 77 29.65 1.98 2.78
CA ALA A 77 30.49 2.60 1.76
C ALA A 77 29.71 3.58 0.88
N LEU A 78 28.51 3.18 0.44
CA LEU A 78 27.65 4.04 -0.35
C LEU A 78 27.17 5.24 0.47
N ALA A 79 26.76 5.07 1.73
CA ALA A 79 26.35 6.18 2.59
C ALA A 79 27.45 7.25 2.74
N ALA A 80 28.70 6.83 2.94
CA ALA A 80 29.85 7.73 2.97
C ALA A 80 30.04 8.47 1.62
N ALA A 81 29.98 7.73 0.49
CA ALA A 81 30.14 8.30 -0.84
C ALA A 81 29.01 9.27 -1.23
N LEU A 82 27.75 8.97 -0.86
CA LEU A 82 26.60 9.84 -1.09
C LEU A 82 26.83 11.23 -0.48
N ARG A 83 27.34 11.31 0.74
CA ARG A 83 27.68 12.57 1.40
C ARG A 83 28.91 13.23 0.76
N ALA A 84 30.02 12.51 0.72
CA ALA A 84 31.33 13.08 0.37
C ALA A 84 31.44 13.47 -1.12
N ARG A 85 30.76 12.75 -2.02
CA ARG A 85 30.94 12.88 -3.47
C ARG A 85 29.74 13.41 -4.21
N LEU A 86 28.54 13.19 -3.67
CA LEU A 86 27.28 13.63 -4.28
C LEU A 86 26.60 14.74 -3.48
N GLY A 87 27.11 15.09 -2.29
CA GLY A 87 26.56 16.17 -1.46
C GLY A 87 25.20 15.88 -0.85
N VAL A 88 24.74 14.61 -0.88
CA VAL A 88 23.42 14.23 -0.34
C VAL A 88 23.41 14.44 1.16
N SER A 89 22.40 15.16 1.64
CA SER A 89 22.25 15.62 3.01
C SER A 89 20.91 15.21 3.63
N ARG A 90 20.77 15.36 4.95
CA ARG A 90 19.52 15.07 5.65
C ARG A 90 18.39 15.94 5.10
N GLY A 91 17.26 15.31 4.78
CA GLY A 91 16.08 15.97 4.21
C GLY A 91 16.07 16.07 2.69
N ASP A 92 17.18 15.78 2.00
CA ASP A 92 17.17 15.69 0.53
C ASP A 92 16.23 14.59 0.07
N VAL A 93 15.40 14.89 -0.94
CA VAL A 93 14.54 13.90 -1.57
C VAL A 93 15.29 13.31 -2.77
N ALA A 94 15.52 12.00 -2.72
CA ALA A 94 16.19 11.23 -3.76
C ALA A 94 15.16 10.44 -4.58
N PHE A 95 14.90 10.88 -5.81
CA PHE A 95 14.00 10.18 -6.73
C PHE A 95 14.69 8.95 -7.32
N VAL A 96 14.06 7.78 -7.28
CA VAL A 96 14.67 6.54 -7.80
C VAL A 96 13.83 5.96 -8.92
N LEU A 97 14.39 5.92 -10.12
CA LEU A 97 13.76 5.41 -11.35
C LEU A 97 14.59 4.25 -11.91
N ALA A 98 14.52 3.09 -11.26
CA ALA A 98 15.28 1.91 -11.63
C ALA A 98 14.40 0.64 -11.58
N PRO A 99 14.65 -0.35 -12.45
CA PRO A 99 14.06 -1.68 -12.29
C PRO A 99 14.57 -2.37 -11.02
N PRO A 100 13.90 -3.45 -10.56
CA PRO A 100 14.43 -4.29 -9.50
C PRO A 100 15.85 -4.77 -9.83
N GLY A 101 16.74 -4.72 -8.84
CA GLY A 101 18.12 -5.16 -8.96
C GLY A 101 18.84 -5.04 -7.61
N VAL A 102 19.94 -5.77 -7.43
CA VAL A 102 20.63 -5.88 -6.12
C VAL A 102 21.17 -4.56 -5.57
N HIS A 103 21.41 -3.57 -6.43
CA HIS A 103 21.90 -2.25 -6.01
C HIS A 103 20.80 -1.36 -5.42
N VAL A 104 19.53 -1.57 -5.79
CA VAL A 104 18.42 -0.71 -5.36
C VAL A 104 18.17 -0.80 -3.85
N PRO A 105 18.10 -1.99 -3.22
CA PRO A 105 17.99 -2.08 -1.76
C PRO A 105 19.19 -1.45 -1.03
N VAL A 106 20.40 -1.60 -1.56
CA VAL A 106 21.61 -0.99 -0.99
C VAL A 106 21.51 0.53 -1.03
N LEU A 107 21.07 1.10 -2.16
CA LEU A 107 20.85 2.53 -2.32
C LEU A 107 19.81 3.06 -1.32
N TYR A 108 18.68 2.38 -1.15
CA TYR A 108 17.62 2.83 -0.22
C TYR A 108 18.14 2.87 1.22
N TYR A 109 18.83 1.82 1.65
CA TYR A 109 19.42 1.78 2.99
C TYR A 109 20.50 2.85 3.18
N ALA A 110 21.32 3.11 2.15
CA ALA A 110 22.36 4.14 2.21
C ALA A 110 21.77 5.56 2.27
N LEU A 111 20.75 5.87 1.45
CA LEU A 111 20.04 7.16 1.46
C LEU A 111 19.39 7.41 2.81
N MET A 112 18.64 6.44 3.33
CA MET A 112 18.01 6.54 4.65
C MET A 112 19.03 6.64 5.79
N ALA A 113 20.21 6.02 5.65
CA ALA A 113 21.28 6.12 6.65
C ALA A 113 21.88 7.53 6.73
N VAL A 114 21.91 8.27 5.62
CA VAL A 114 22.35 9.68 5.58
C VAL A 114 21.21 10.68 5.83
N GLY A 115 20.02 10.18 6.19
CA GLY A 115 18.83 11.00 6.48
C GLY A 115 18.15 11.58 5.24
N ALA A 116 18.45 11.07 4.04
CA ALA A 116 17.75 11.42 2.82
C ALA A 116 16.43 10.63 2.69
N VAL A 117 15.48 11.20 1.98
CA VAL A 117 14.14 10.66 1.75
C VAL A 117 14.09 9.93 0.43
N VAL A 118 13.79 8.64 0.45
CA VAL A 118 13.73 7.81 -0.77
C VAL A 118 12.38 7.99 -1.46
N SER A 119 12.36 8.37 -2.73
CA SER A 119 11.12 8.47 -3.52
C SER A 119 11.18 7.58 -4.78
N PRO A 120 10.74 6.32 -4.68
CA PRO A 120 10.80 5.40 -5.81
C PRO A 120 9.63 5.57 -6.77
N ALA A 121 9.88 5.38 -8.06
CA ALA A 121 8.87 5.36 -9.10
C ALA A 121 9.00 4.13 -10.01
N ASN A 122 7.86 3.68 -10.55
CA ASN A 122 7.85 2.54 -11.47
C ASN A 122 8.53 2.94 -12.79
N PRO A 123 9.62 2.26 -13.21
CA PRO A 123 10.32 2.58 -14.46
C PRO A 123 9.48 2.38 -15.72
N ALA A 124 8.35 1.66 -15.64
CA ALA A 124 7.42 1.49 -16.76
C ALA A 124 6.58 2.75 -17.06
N LEU A 125 6.49 3.71 -16.12
CA LEU A 125 5.75 4.95 -16.31
C LEU A 125 6.30 5.76 -17.49
N THR A 126 5.43 6.57 -18.09
CA THR A 126 5.79 7.54 -19.12
C THR A 126 6.55 8.73 -18.53
N ALA A 127 7.29 9.47 -19.36
CA ALA A 127 8.00 10.67 -18.92
C ALA A 127 7.05 11.75 -18.34
N GLY A 128 5.84 11.86 -18.87
CA GLY A 128 4.82 12.78 -18.36
C GLY A 128 4.32 12.40 -16.96
N GLU A 129 4.05 11.12 -16.74
CA GLU A 129 3.68 10.61 -15.40
C GLU A 129 4.82 10.81 -14.40
N ILE A 130 6.06 10.49 -14.79
CA ILE A 130 7.26 10.68 -13.96
C ILE A 130 7.43 12.16 -13.59
N SER A 131 7.24 13.08 -14.54
CA SER A 131 7.29 14.52 -14.27
C SER A 131 6.25 14.96 -13.23
N GLY A 132 5.05 14.38 -13.28
CA GLY A 132 4.02 14.61 -12.27
C GLY A 132 4.44 14.12 -10.87
N LEU A 133 5.10 12.97 -10.77
CA LEU A 133 5.62 12.45 -9.49
C LEU A 133 6.77 13.30 -8.94
N ILE A 134 7.67 13.76 -9.82
CA ILE A 134 8.76 14.68 -9.47
C ILE A 134 8.20 16.00 -8.93
N ALA A 135 7.18 16.56 -9.56
CA ALA A 135 6.52 17.78 -9.10
C ALA A 135 5.88 17.63 -7.70
N LEU A 136 5.40 16.42 -7.36
CA LEU A 136 4.83 16.13 -6.05
C LEU A 136 5.88 15.92 -4.94
N SER A 137 7.05 15.38 -5.29
CA SER A 137 8.09 14.99 -4.32
C SER A 137 9.22 16.01 -4.17
N GLY A 138 9.43 16.88 -5.16
CA GLY A 138 10.48 17.91 -5.15
C GLY A 138 11.89 17.36 -4.93
N PRO A 139 12.37 16.38 -5.71
CA PRO A 139 13.68 15.78 -5.51
C PRO A 139 14.83 16.74 -5.81
N SER A 140 15.88 16.72 -4.99
CA SER A 140 17.14 17.43 -5.24
C SER A 140 18.14 16.59 -6.04
N VAL A 141 17.94 15.27 -6.09
CA VAL A 141 18.75 14.32 -6.85
C VAL A 141 17.90 13.17 -7.36
N ALA A 142 18.24 12.64 -8.54
CA ALA A 142 17.66 11.43 -9.09
C ALA A 142 18.70 10.31 -9.25
N PHE A 143 18.26 9.07 -9.08
CA PHE A 143 19.03 7.86 -9.35
C PHE A 143 18.28 7.02 -10.38
N ALA A 144 18.93 6.69 -11.48
CA ALA A 144 18.33 5.92 -12.57
C ALA A 144 19.34 4.98 -13.21
N VAL A 145 18.88 4.07 -14.07
CA VAL A 145 19.77 3.34 -14.99
C VAL A 145 19.78 4.02 -16.34
N LYS A 146 20.79 3.77 -17.18
CA LYS A 146 20.89 4.37 -18.52
C LYS A 146 19.61 4.18 -19.35
N ALA A 147 18.94 3.03 -19.20
CA ALA A 147 17.70 2.70 -19.91
C ALA A 147 16.49 3.56 -19.50
N THR A 148 16.47 4.14 -18.29
CA THR A 148 15.34 4.92 -17.77
C THR A 148 15.65 6.41 -17.61
N ALA A 149 16.94 6.78 -17.60
CA ALA A 149 17.40 8.16 -17.40
C ALA A 149 16.81 9.16 -18.42
N GLY A 150 16.57 8.75 -19.66
CA GLY A 150 15.96 9.60 -20.68
C GLY A 150 14.51 10.02 -20.41
N LYS A 151 13.86 9.46 -19.37
CA LYS A 151 12.52 9.85 -18.93
C LYS A 151 12.54 10.94 -17.85
N LEU A 152 13.70 11.29 -17.31
CA LEU A 152 13.87 12.30 -16.28
C LEU A 152 14.07 13.69 -16.91
N PRO A 153 13.68 14.77 -16.22
CA PRO A 153 13.99 16.13 -16.63
C PRO A 153 15.51 16.34 -16.77
N PRO A 154 15.98 17.04 -17.82
CA PRO A 154 17.42 17.19 -18.10
C PRO A 154 18.15 18.08 -17.08
N ASP A 155 17.42 18.92 -16.35
CA ASP A 155 17.90 19.82 -15.30
C ASP A 155 17.98 19.15 -13.92
N LEU A 156 17.37 17.98 -13.75
CA LEU A 156 17.45 17.22 -12.51
C LEU A 156 18.80 16.49 -12.42
N ASN A 157 19.56 16.77 -11.34
CA ASN A 157 20.84 16.12 -11.08
C ASN A 157 20.67 14.60 -11.00
N THR A 158 21.09 13.89 -12.05
CA THR A 158 20.83 12.45 -12.23
C THR A 158 22.11 11.64 -12.13
N VAL A 159 22.11 10.67 -11.21
CA VAL A 159 23.18 9.71 -10.99
C VAL A 159 22.79 8.37 -11.64
N LEU A 160 23.65 7.86 -12.52
CA LEU A 160 23.43 6.58 -13.20
C LEU A 160 23.95 5.41 -12.36
N LEU A 161 23.05 4.54 -11.91
CA LEU A 161 23.31 3.38 -11.05
C LEU A 161 24.16 2.30 -11.74
N ASP A 162 24.11 2.23 -13.06
CA ASP A 162 24.87 1.32 -13.93
C ASP A 162 26.16 1.95 -14.47
N SER A 163 26.53 3.15 -14.00
CA SER A 163 27.81 3.78 -14.38
C SER A 163 28.98 3.22 -13.56
N ALA A 164 30.15 3.10 -14.21
CA ALA A 164 31.38 2.70 -13.53
C ALA A 164 31.71 3.59 -12.31
N ARG A 165 31.41 4.90 -12.40
CA ARG A 165 31.58 5.85 -11.29
C ARG A 165 30.71 5.51 -10.09
N PHE A 166 29.43 5.20 -10.29
CA PHE A 166 28.55 4.86 -9.16
C PHE A 166 28.92 3.49 -8.57
N LEU A 167 29.21 2.50 -9.40
CA LEU A 167 29.61 1.17 -8.95
C LEU A 167 30.91 1.19 -8.13
N SER A 168 31.83 2.12 -8.41
CA SER A 168 33.07 2.27 -7.64
C SER A 168 32.82 2.68 -6.18
N PHE A 169 31.69 3.36 -5.89
CA PHE A 169 31.34 3.78 -4.53
C PHE A 169 31.13 2.62 -3.55
N PHE A 170 30.87 1.42 -4.03
CA PHE A 170 30.72 0.23 -3.18
C PHE A 170 32.03 -0.30 -2.60
N HIS A 171 33.18 0.14 -3.12
CA HIS A 171 34.49 -0.44 -2.80
C HIS A 171 35.45 0.53 -2.09
N GLU A 172 35.16 1.84 -2.08
CA GLU A 172 36.16 2.88 -1.79
C GLU A 172 36.14 3.45 -0.36
N ALA A 173 35.27 2.96 0.54
CA ALA A 173 35.28 3.42 1.94
C ALA A 173 36.28 2.60 2.79
N ARG A 174 37.56 2.97 2.72
CA ARG A 174 38.57 2.58 3.70
C ARG A 174 39.30 3.82 4.19
N ASP A 175 39.04 4.22 5.43
CA ASP A 175 39.97 5.06 6.18
C ASP A 175 41.15 4.18 6.65
N GLU A 176 42.31 4.81 6.89
CA GLU A 176 43.59 4.16 7.21
C GLU A 176 43.55 3.25 8.47
N ASP A 177 42.52 3.36 9.32
CA ASP A 177 42.31 2.57 10.54
C ASP A 177 41.25 1.46 10.42
N GLY A 178 40.65 1.22 9.24
CA GLY A 178 39.68 0.14 9.05
C GLY A 178 38.33 0.32 9.77
N ALA A 179 38.09 1.45 10.41
CA ALA A 179 36.79 1.87 10.89
C ALA A 179 36.04 2.61 9.77
N ALA A 180 34.77 2.27 9.54
CA ALA A 180 33.94 3.01 8.59
C ALA A 180 33.73 4.43 9.13
N ALA A 181 34.05 5.45 8.32
CA ALA A 181 33.71 6.85 8.60
C ALA A 181 32.26 6.91 9.13
N GLY A 182 32.12 7.27 10.41
CA GLY A 182 30.82 7.43 11.02
C GLY A 182 30.00 8.41 10.20
N THR A 183 28.79 8.02 9.80
CA THR A 183 27.83 9.02 9.33
C THR A 183 27.39 9.78 10.58
N ASP A 184 28.07 10.88 10.93
CA ASP A 184 27.71 11.81 12.03
C ASP A 184 26.31 12.48 11.86
N VAL A 185 25.44 11.89 11.04
CA VAL A 185 24.07 12.34 10.81
C VAL A 185 23.19 11.78 11.92
N VAL A 186 22.72 12.68 12.78
CA VAL A 186 21.66 12.36 13.75
C VAL A 186 20.32 12.36 13.00
N THR A 187 19.76 11.18 12.80
CA THR A 187 18.45 10.96 12.19
C THR A 187 17.45 10.54 13.26
N HIS A 188 16.30 11.20 13.33
CA HIS A 188 15.24 10.88 14.26
C HIS A 188 14.20 9.94 13.64
N GLN A 189 13.54 9.15 14.48
CA GLN A 189 12.49 8.23 14.00
C GLN A 189 11.30 8.96 13.36
N SER A 190 11.05 10.22 13.72
CA SER A 190 10.00 11.07 13.16
C SER A 190 10.39 11.77 11.84
N ASP A 191 11.65 11.66 11.43
CA ASP A 191 12.11 12.22 10.16
C ASP A 191 11.49 11.44 8.99
N PRO A 192 11.12 12.11 7.88
CA PRO A 192 10.77 11.44 6.64
C PRO A 192 11.88 10.51 6.16
N ALA A 193 11.52 9.29 5.79
CA ALA A 193 12.40 8.26 5.25
C ALA A 193 12.05 7.90 3.80
N ALA A 194 10.75 7.97 3.45
CA ALA A 194 10.30 7.68 2.11
C ALA A 194 9.10 8.54 1.69
N ILE A 195 9.00 8.80 0.39
CA ILE A 195 7.82 9.37 -0.27
C ILE A 195 7.32 8.37 -1.31
N LEU A 196 6.14 7.81 -1.07
CA LEU A 196 5.46 6.91 -1.99
C LEU A 196 4.27 7.62 -2.66
N TYR A 197 3.70 7.04 -3.71
CA TYR A 197 2.62 7.67 -4.46
C TYR A 197 1.35 6.85 -4.40
N SER A 198 0.25 7.50 -4.01
CA SER A 198 -1.09 6.90 -3.96
C SER A 198 -2.09 7.81 -4.66
N SER A 199 -2.95 7.23 -5.49
CA SER A 199 -4.09 7.97 -6.07
C SER A 199 -5.26 8.13 -5.09
N GLY A 200 -5.20 7.46 -3.93
CA GLY A 200 -6.19 7.53 -2.86
C GLY A 200 -7.64 7.37 -3.31
N THR A 201 -8.54 8.09 -2.65
CA THR A 201 -9.97 8.13 -2.98
C THR A 201 -10.27 9.04 -4.18
N THR A 202 -9.52 10.13 -4.35
CA THR A 202 -9.79 11.19 -5.34
C THR A 202 -9.29 10.88 -6.77
N GLY A 203 -8.41 9.91 -6.95
CA GLY A 203 -7.91 9.47 -8.26
C GLY A 203 -6.73 10.27 -8.83
N ARG A 204 -6.28 11.33 -8.14
CA ARG A 204 -5.01 12.02 -8.44
C ARG A 204 -3.91 11.51 -7.52
N ALA A 205 -2.72 11.29 -8.06
CA ALA A 205 -1.56 10.87 -7.28
C ALA A 205 -1.21 11.92 -6.22
N LYS A 206 -0.90 11.46 -5.01
CA LYS A 206 -0.41 12.26 -3.89
C LYS A 206 0.86 11.62 -3.34
N ALA A 207 1.76 12.46 -2.83
CA ALA A 207 3.02 12.05 -2.22
C ALA A 207 2.81 11.70 -0.74
N VAL A 208 2.73 10.41 -0.41
CA VAL A 208 2.60 9.86 0.93
C VAL A 208 3.95 9.90 1.64
N VAL A 209 4.05 10.69 2.72
CA VAL A 209 5.27 10.82 3.51
C VAL A 209 5.31 9.78 4.62
N LEU A 210 6.30 8.88 4.55
CA LEU A 210 6.56 7.85 5.55
C LEU A 210 7.81 8.20 6.35
N THR A 211 7.73 8.05 7.67
CA THR A 211 8.85 8.28 8.59
C THR A 211 9.67 7.01 8.81
N HIS A 212 10.87 7.15 9.37
CA HIS A 212 11.65 5.99 9.81
C HIS A 212 10.84 5.12 10.79
N ARG A 213 10.10 5.73 11.73
CA ARG A 213 9.25 4.99 12.68
C ARG A 213 8.17 4.18 11.98
N ASN A 214 7.59 4.72 10.90
CA ASN A 214 6.58 4.00 10.13
C ASN A 214 7.16 2.72 9.50
N LEU A 215 8.32 2.83 8.86
CA LEU A 215 9.03 1.68 8.28
C LEU A 215 9.45 0.67 9.35
N MET A 216 9.98 1.15 10.48
CA MET A 216 10.34 0.30 11.62
C MET A 216 9.13 -0.47 12.16
N ALA A 217 7.97 0.19 12.26
CA ALA A 217 6.74 -0.44 12.71
C ALA A 217 6.23 -1.53 11.76
N SER A 218 6.31 -1.29 10.46
CA SER A 218 5.97 -2.30 9.44
C SER A 218 6.84 -3.55 9.58
N ASP A 219 8.15 -3.38 9.78
CA ASP A 219 9.13 -4.45 9.61
C ASP A 219 9.66 -5.05 10.92
N ALA A 220 9.28 -4.51 12.08
CA ALA A 220 9.63 -5.06 13.39
C ALA A 220 9.03 -6.46 13.63
N THR A 221 8.08 -6.91 12.81
CA THR A 221 7.34 -8.15 13.03
C THR A 221 7.92 -9.28 12.17
N ARG A 222 8.56 -10.27 12.81
CA ARG A 222 9.23 -11.41 12.14
C ARG A 222 8.30 -12.58 11.80
N ALA A 223 6.98 -12.36 11.86
CA ALA A 223 6.02 -13.43 11.63
C ALA A 223 5.92 -13.75 10.13
N ALA A 224 6.14 -15.02 9.79
CA ALA A 224 5.80 -15.54 8.48
C ALA A 224 4.29 -15.40 8.28
N ALA A 225 3.88 -14.55 7.34
CA ALA A 225 2.51 -14.56 6.86
C ALA A 225 2.34 -15.71 5.88
N THR A 226 1.26 -16.45 6.05
CA THR A 226 0.92 -17.62 5.25
C THR A 226 -0.24 -17.36 4.29
N ALA A 227 -0.83 -16.15 4.31
CA ALA A 227 -2.04 -15.83 3.56
C ALA A 227 -2.22 -14.32 3.32
N GLU A 228 -3.43 -13.94 2.85
CA GLU A 228 -3.88 -12.60 2.49
C GLU A 228 -3.59 -11.55 3.59
N GLY A 229 -3.29 -10.33 3.13
CA GLY A 229 -3.09 -9.17 3.99
C GLY A 229 -3.65 -7.93 3.33
N TYR A 230 -3.96 -6.93 4.15
CA TYR A 230 -4.59 -5.69 3.72
C TYR A 230 -3.87 -4.48 4.30
N GLY A 231 -3.69 -3.47 3.44
CA GLY A 231 -3.01 -2.23 3.75
C GLY A 231 -3.16 -1.21 2.63
N LEU A 232 -2.74 0.01 2.92
CA LEU A 232 -2.68 1.14 2.01
C LEU A 232 -1.25 1.68 1.97
N THR A 233 -0.95 2.51 0.97
CA THR A 233 0.31 3.26 0.98
C THR A 233 0.40 4.17 2.20
N GLU A 234 -0.71 4.79 2.58
CA GLU A 234 -0.86 5.67 3.75
C GLU A 234 -0.70 4.92 5.09
N THR A 235 -0.68 3.59 5.07
CA THR A 235 -0.39 2.74 6.24
C THR A 235 0.97 2.07 6.14
N THR A 236 1.86 2.56 5.28
CA THR A 236 3.21 2.03 4.98
C THR A 236 3.21 0.69 4.26
N SER A 237 2.48 -0.28 4.80
CA SER A 237 2.31 -1.63 4.28
C SER A 237 1.00 -2.24 4.79
N GLY A 238 0.92 -3.57 4.87
CA GLY A 238 -0.22 -4.30 5.44
C GLY A 238 -0.33 -4.16 6.95
N PHE A 239 -1.45 -3.63 7.44
CA PHE A 239 -1.78 -3.56 8.87
C PHE A 239 -2.84 -4.59 9.28
N CYS A 240 -3.38 -5.35 8.35
CA CYS A 240 -4.12 -6.59 8.60
C CYS A 240 -3.42 -7.74 7.87
N ARG A 241 -3.30 -8.90 8.52
CA ARG A 241 -2.78 -10.11 7.87
C ARG A 241 -3.20 -11.35 8.62
N ALA A 242 -3.37 -12.47 7.92
CA ALA A 242 -3.53 -13.77 8.55
C ALA A 242 -2.17 -14.33 9.01
N VAL A 243 -2.12 -14.85 10.24
CA VAL A 243 -0.94 -15.50 10.82
C VAL A 243 -1.28 -16.91 11.27
N GLY A 244 -0.55 -17.89 10.72
CA GLY A 244 -0.77 -19.30 11.02
C GLY A 244 -1.98 -19.89 10.29
N GLU A 245 -2.13 -21.20 10.39
CA GLU A 245 -3.11 -21.98 9.63
C GLU A 245 -4.56 -21.59 9.95
N ALA A 246 -4.88 -21.39 11.24
CA ALA A 246 -6.25 -21.10 11.68
C ALA A 246 -6.79 -19.76 11.15
N GLU A 247 -5.98 -18.71 11.12
CA GLU A 247 -6.39 -17.43 10.51
C GLU A 247 -6.42 -17.53 8.99
N SER A 248 -5.48 -18.28 8.39
CA SER A 248 -5.39 -18.45 6.94
C SER A 248 -6.55 -19.29 6.37
N ALA A 249 -7.16 -20.15 7.17
CA ALA A 249 -8.31 -20.96 6.78
C ALA A 249 -9.63 -20.18 6.72
N GLN A 250 -9.66 -18.91 7.16
CA GLN A 250 -10.86 -18.09 7.12
C GLN A 250 -11.06 -17.46 5.73
N ILE A 251 -11.91 -18.12 4.93
CA ILE A 251 -12.22 -17.69 3.57
C ILE A 251 -12.80 -16.27 3.56
N GLY A 252 -12.27 -15.42 2.67
CA GLY A 252 -12.69 -14.02 2.48
C GLY A 252 -12.15 -13.05 3.54
N SER A 253 -11.33 -13.52 4.47
CA SER A 253 -10.71 -12.69 5.50
C SER A 253 -9.35 -12.15 5.07
N VAL A 254 -9.05 -10.91 5.48
CA VAL A 254 -7.69 -10.33 5.41
C VAL A 254 -6.90 -10.53 6.72
N GLY A 255 -7.37 -11.45 7.56
CA GLY A 255 -6.81 -11.82 8.85
C GLY A 255 -7.09 -10.81 9.96
N ARG A 256 -6.13 -10.67 10.89
CA ARG A 256 -6.25 -9.81 12.08
C ARG A 256 -5.44 -8.54 11.97
N LEU A 257 -5.79 -7.57 12.81
CA LEU A 257 -4.98 -6.38 13.07
C LEU A 257 -3.54 -6.77 13.45
N SER A 258 -2.58 -6.22 12.71
CA SER A 258 -1.15 -6.32 12.96
C SER A 258 -0.78 -5.71 14.32
N TRP A 259 0.41 -6.08 14.82
CA TRP A 259 0.94 -5.61 16.09
C TRP A 259 0.76 -4.10 16.25
N GLY A 260 0.39 -3.63 17.45
CA GLY A 260 0.25 -2.21 17.77
C GLY A 260 -0.84 -1.45 16.99
N ALA A 261 -1.61 -2.12 16.12
CA ALA A 261 -2.71 -1.53 15.39
C ALA A 261 -3.97 -1.43 16.26
N GLN A 262 -4.74 -0.38 16.00
CA GLN A 262 -6.10 -0.20 16.49
C GLN A 262 -7.01 0.08 15.29
N ALA A 263 -8.26 -0.33 15.39
CA ALA A 263 -9.26 -0.08 14.36
C ALA A 263 -10.63 0.26 14.95
N LYS A 264 -11.42 1.02 14.19
CA LYS A 264 -12.85 1.21 14.39
C LYS A 264 -13.55 0.91 13.08
N ILE A 265 -14.77 0.39 13.18
CA ILE A 265 -15.71 0.41 12.05
C ILE A 265 -16.66 1.57 12.31
N VAL A 266 -16.79 2.49 11.37
CA VAL A 266 -17.52 3.76 11.56
C VAL A 266 -18.61 3.88 10.52
N HIS A 267 -19.82 4.24 10.93
CA HIS A 267 -20.90 4.49 9.99
C HIS A 267 -20.55 5.70 9.10
N PRO A 268 -20.47 5.56 7.76
CA PRO A 268 -19.93 6.61 6.88
C PRO A 268 -20.67 7.95 6.98
N GLU A 269 -21.99 7.91 7.22
CA GLU A 269 -22.82 9.13 7.26
C GLU A 269 -22.92 9.78 8.65
N THR A 270 -23.03 8.98 9.72
CA THR A 270 -23.26 9.49 11.08
C THR A 270 -21.98 9.69 11.87
N GLY A 271 -20.86 9.10 11.42
CA GLY A 271 -19.58 9.11 12.15
C GLY A 271 -19.58 8.27 13.43
N VAL A 272 -20.65 7.49 13.68
CA VAL A 272 -20.77 6.66 14.88
C VAL A 272 -19.99 5.37 14.70
N ALA A 273 -19.12 5.03 15.65
CA ALA A 273 -18.44 3.74 15.68
C ALA A 273 -19.45 2.59 15.87
N LEU A 274 -19.28 1.48 15.17
CA LEU A 274 -20.22 0.37 15.07
C LEU A 274 -19.74 -0.86 15.86
N PRO A 275 -20.66 -1.72 16.33
CA PRO A 275 -20.31 -2.96 17.02
C PRO A 275 -19.75 -4.03 16.06
N PRO A 276 -19.17 -5.13 16.58
CA PRO A 276 -18.65 -6.21 15.75
C PRO A 276 -19.69 -6.80 14.79
N GLY A 277 -19.23 -7.17 13.59
CA GLY A 277 -20.03 -7.81 12.54
C GLY A 277 -20.91 -6.85 11.71
N VAL A 278 -20.94 -5.56 12.03
CA VAL A 278 -21.69 -4.56 11.26
C VAL A 278 -20.76 -3.86 10.25
N PRO A 279 -21.08 -3.85 8.95
CA PRO A 279 -20.29 -3.13 7.95
C PRO A 279 -20.28 -1.61 8.15
N GLY A 280 -19.12 -1.01 7.94
CA GLY A 280 -18.90 0.44 7.96
C GLY A 280 -17.50 0.81 7.45
N GLU A 281 -17.16 2.08 7.45
CA GLU A 281 -15.82 2.54 7.07
C GLU A 281 -14.78 2.06 8.08
N LEU A 282 -13.71 1.46 7.60
CA LEU A 282 -12.57 1.10 8.44
C LEU A 282 -11.71 2.33 8.74
N TRP A 283 -11.56 2.63 10.02
CA TRP A 283 -10.63 3.65 10.52
C TRP A 283 -9.53 2.96 11.30
N VAL A 284 -8.27 3.33 11.06
CA VAL A 284 -7.11 2.66 11.66
C VAL A 284 -6.16 3.65 12.29
N ARG A 285 -5.50 3.21 13.37
CA ARG A 285 -4.50 3.99 14.09
C ARG A 285 -3.35 3.09 14.50
N GLY A 286 -2.13 3.59 14.36
CA GLY A 286 -0.93 2.88 14.78
C GLY A 286 0.35 3.55 14.30
N PRO A 287 1.52 3.05 14.72
CA PRO A 287 2.80 3.64 14.37
C PRO A 287 3.19 3.49 12.89
N PHE A 288 2.41 2.74 12.10
CA PHE A 288 2.58 2.54 10.66
C PHE A 288 1.83 3.59 9.80
N VAL A 289 0.96 4.38 10.40
CA VAL A 289 0.21 5.44 9.68
C VAL A 289 1.17 6.55 9.25
N MET A 290 1.07 6.97 8.00
CA MET A 290 1.90 8.00 7.39
C MET A 290 1.94 9.30 8.20
N LYS A 291 2.93 10.16 7.91
CA LYS A 291 2.99 11.52 8.46
C LYS A 291 1.92 12.44 7.84
N GLY A 292 1.61 12.23 6.56
CA GLY A 292 0.69 13.05 5.77
C GLY A 292 1.06 13.06 4.30
N TYR A 293 0.31 13.81 3.49
CA TYR A 293 0.67 14.08 2.10
C TYR A 293 1.61 15.30 1.99
N ALA A 294 2.69 15.18 1.23
CA ALA A 294 3.66 16.27 1.05
C ALA A 294 2.99 17.49 0.39
N GLY A 295 3.02 18.64 1.07
CA GLY A 295 2.44 19.89 0.58
C GLY A 295 0.91 19.91 0.43
N ASP A 296 0.18 18.91 0.97
CA ASP A 296 -1.27 18.77 0.82
C ASP A 296 -1.95 18.46 2.16
N GLU A 297 -1.97 19.46 3.04
CA GLU A 297 -2.59 19.41 4.37
C GLU A 297 -4.12 19.25 4.28
N ASP A 298 -4.75 19.81 3.24
CA ASP A 298 -6.19 19.69 2.98
C ASP A 298 -6.60 18.24 2.73
N SER A 299 -5.85 17.50 1.90
CA SER A 299 -6.11 16.07 1.70
C SER A 299 -5.76 15.26 2.94
N THR A 300 -4.75 15.66 3.69
CA THR A 300 -4.31 14.98 4.92
C THR A 300 -5.41 15.06 5.99
N SER A 301 -5.92 16.24 6.29
CA SER A 301 -6.96 16.48 7.30
C SER A 301 -8.32 15.84 6.95
N LYS A 302 -8.59 15.56 5.67
CA LYS A 302 -9.81 14.85 5.24
C LYS A 302 -9.82 13.37 5.61
N ILE A 303 -8.64 12.75 5.69
CA ILE A 303 -8.51 11.31 5.95
C ILE A 303 -7.82 11.00 7.27
N MET A 304 -7.16 11.97 7.91
CA MET A 304 -6.54 11.80 9.23
C MET A 304 -7.10 12.84 10.20
N ASP A 305 -7.56 12.37 11.36
CA ASP A 305 -8.03 13.26 12.43
C ASP A 305 -6.93 13.57 13.46
N SER A 306 -7.25 14.49 14.38
CA SER A 306 -6.34 14.92 15.45
C SER A 306 -6.05 13.84 16.50
N GLU A 307 -6.84 12.76 16.54
CA GLU A 307 -6.60 11.60 17.42
C GLU A 307 -5.70 10.54 16.76
N GLY A 308 -5.27 10.77 15.52
CA GLY A 308 -4.42 9.88 14.73
C GLY A 308 -5.18 8.75 14.04
N TRP A 309 -6.50 8.83 13.90
CA TRP A 309 -7.26 7.88 13.08
C TRP A 309 -7.14 8.23 11.60
N LEU A 310 -6.71 7.25 10.81
CA LEU A 310 -6.75 7.28 9.36
C LEU A 310 -8.03 6.59 8.86
N ARG A 311 -8.82 7.30 8.08
CA ARG A 311 -10.00 6.78 7.35
C ARG A 311 -9.54 6.13 6.07
N THR A 312 -9.79 4.83 5.90
CA THR A 312 -9.27 4.09 4.73
C THR A 312 -10.08 4.37 3.45
N GLY A 313 -11.33 4.82 3.60
CA GLY A 313 -12.29 4.88 2.50
C GLY A 313 -12.79 3.50 2.04
N ASP A 314 -12.53 2.44 2.80
CA ASP A 314 -12.93 1.07 2.50
C ASP A 314 -14.00 0.60 3.49
N LEU A 315 -15.03 -0.05 2.95
CA LEU A 315 -16.13 -0.66 3.70
C LEU A 315 -15.68 -2.03 4.20
N CYS A 316 -15.64 -2.20 5.51
CA CYS A 316 -15.21 -3.43 6.15
C CYS A 316 -16.16 -3.79 7.30
N TYR A 317 -16.03 -5.00 7.82
CA TYR A 317 -16.48 -5.33 9.17
C TYR A 317 -15.38 -6.11 9.90
N ILE A 318 -15.40 -6.04 11.22
CA ILE A 318 -14.59 -6.90 12.08
C ILE A 318 -15.54 -7.78 12.86
N ASP A 319 -15.39 -9.09 12.75
CA ASP A 319 -16.31 -10.03 13.38
C ASP A 319 -16.13 -10.09 14.91
N LYS A 320 -16.98 -10.89 15.58
CA LYS A 320 -16.93 -11.07 17.03
C LYS A 320 -15.64 -11.72 17.53
N TYR A 321 -14.83 -12.28 16.64
CA TYR A 321 -13.54 -12.89 16.95
C TYR A 321 -12.37 -11.97 16.64
N GLY A 322 -12.58 -10.75 16.14
CA GLY A 322 -11.51 -9.80 15.80
C GLY A 322 -10.88 -10.05 14.43
N ILE A 323 -11.59 -10.73 13.54
CA ILE A 323 -11.17 -11.04 12.18
C ILE A 323 -11.74 -9.98 11.23
N VAL A 324 -10.89 -9.46 10.35
CA VAL A 324 -11.21 -8.36 9.44
C VAL A 324 -11.65 -8.91 8.08
N PHE A 325 -12.74 -8.35 7.56
CA PHE A 325 -13.29 -8.64 6.25
C PHE A 325 -13.46 -7.34 5.47
N VAL A 326 -12.90 -7.29 4.27
CA VAL A 326 -13.06 -6.16 3.35
C VAL A 326 -14.27 -6.44 2.47
N VAL A 327 -15.23 -5.52 2.47
CA VAL A 327 -16.47 -5.65 1.68
C VAL A 327 -16.30 -4.96 0.34
N ASP A 328 -15.89 -3.67 0.34
CA ASP A 328 -15.72 -2.87 -0.88
C ASP A 328 -15.00 -1.55 -0.60
N ARG A 329 -14.91 -0.65 -1.59
CA ARG A 329 -14.50 0.74 -1.41
C ARG A 329 -15.72 1.65 -1.37
N LEU A 330 -15.76 2.58 -0.42
CA LEU A 330 -16.90 3.51 -0.26
C LEU A 330 -17.20 4.30 -1.54
N LYS A 331 -16.16 4.72 -2.26
CA LYS A 331 -16.30 5.48 -3.51
C LYS A 331 -16.77 4.64 -4.70
N GLU A 332 -16.75 3.31 -4.57
CA GLU A 332 -17.16 2.37 -5.62
C GLU A 332 -18.57 1.83 -5.36
N LEU A 333 -19.16 2.10 -4.18
CA LEU A 333 -20.53 1.71 -3.85
C LEU A 333 -21.54 2.38 -4.79
N ILE A 334 -22.41 1.54 -5.34
CA ILE A 334 -23.52 1.96 -6.21
C ILE A 334 -24.70 2.38 -5.32
N LYS A 335 -25.27 3.54 -5.58
CA LYS A 335 -26.39 4.11 -4.81
C LYS A 335 -27.73 3.90 -5.52
N TYR A 336 -28.35 2.75 -5.31
CA TYR A 336 -29.67 2.41 -5.88
C TYR A 336 -30.78 2.78 -4.90
N LYS A 337 -31.59 3.81 -5.19
CA LYS A 337 -32.73 4.27 -4.38
C LYS A 337 -32.41 4.43 -2.88
N GLY A 338 -31.20 4.92 -2.59
CA GLY A 338 -30.68 5.09 -1.22
C GLY A 338 -30.02 3.85 -0.61
N TYR A 339 -30.15 2.67 -1.24
CA TYR A 339 -29.40 1.47 -0.87
C TYR A 339 -27.97 1.54 -1.41
N GLN A 340 -27.01 1.09 -0.60
CA GLN A 340 -25.63 0.93 -1.01
C GLN A 340 -25.41 -0.51 -1.52
N VAL A 341 -24.97 -0.62 -2.76
CA VAL A 341 -24.72 -1.89 -3.44
C VAL A 341 -23.22 -2.00 -3.69
N PRO A 342 -22.52 -2.93 -3.01
CA PRO A 342 -21.11 -3.21 -3.27
C PRO A 342 -20.89 -3.91 -4.62
N PRO A 343 -20.19 -3.30 -5.61
CA PRO A 343 -19.81 -4.02 -6.82
C PRO A 343 -19.05 -5.32 -6.56
N ALA A 344 -18.13 -5.33 -5.59
CA ALA A 344 -17.27 -6.49 -5.33
C ALA A 344 -18.06 -7.74 -4.90
N GLU A 345 -19.20 -7.56 -4.23
CA GLU A 345 -20.10 -8.66 -3.86
C GLU A 345 -20.74 -9.30 -5.10
N LEU A 346 -21.19 -8.47 -6.05
CA LEU A 346 -21.77 -8.92 -7.31
C LEU A 346 -20.71 -9.55 -8.22
N GLU A 347 -19.51 -8.98 -8.27
CA GLU A 347 -18.36 -9.53 -8.99
C GLU A 347 -17.97 -10.91 -8.45
N SER A 348 -17.82 -11.04 -7.14
CA SER A 348 -17.51 -12.32 -6.48
C SER A 348 -18.58 -13.37 -6.80
N LEU A 349 -19.86 -12.97 -6.78
CA LEU A 349 -20.95 -13.86 -7.14
C LEU A 349 -20.88 -14.28 -8.62
N LEU A 350 -20.69 -13.34 -9.54
CA LEU A 350 -20.57 -13.62 -10.98
C LEU A 350 -19.39 -14.54 -11.28
N GLN A 351 -18.27 -14.37 -10.58
CA GLN A 351 -17.07 -15.21 -10.69
C GLN A 351 -17.30 -16.66 -10.28
N THR A 352 -18.39 -16.97 -9.53
CA THR A 352 -18.77 -18.37 -9.22
C THR A 352 -19.50 -19.06 -10.37
N HIS A 353 -19.87 -18.34 -11.43
CA HIS A 353 -20.52 -18.92 -12.60
C HIS A 353 -19.47 -19.64 -13.47
N PRO A 354 -19.69 -20.93 -13.84
CA PRO A 354 -18.67 -21.74 -14.53
C PRO A 354 -18.26 -21.18 -15.92
N ASP A 355 -19.16 -20.45 -16.57
CA ASP A 355 -18.94 -19.89 -17.91
C ASP A 355 -18.45 -18.43 -17.91
N ILE A 356 -18.10 -17.86 -16.75
CA ILE A 356 -17.60 -16.48 -16.60
C ILE A 356 -16.13 -16.52 -16.15
N ASP A 357 -15.23 -16.02 -17.01
CA ASP A 357 -13.79 -15.93 -16.70
C ASP A 357 -13.47 -14.70 -15.85
N GLU A 358 -14.09 -13.55 -16.17
CA GLU A 358 -13.94 -12.32 -15.39
C GLU A 358 -15.23 -11.51 -15.37
N ALA A 359 -15.48 -10.83 -14.26
CA ALA A 359 -16.58 -9.89 -14.12
C ALA A 359 -16.12 -8.57 -13.48
N ALA A 360 -16.73 -7.47 -13.91
CA ALA A 360 -16.63 -6.17 -13.24
C ALA A 360 -18.01 -5.49 -13.20
N VAL A 361 -18.36 -4.89 -12.08
CA VAL A 361 -19.64 -4.20 -11.88
C VAL A 361 -19.40 -2.71 -11.64
N VAL A 362 -20.18 -1.86 -12.29
CA VAL A 362 -20.07 -0.39 -12.17
C VAL A 362 -21.44 0.24 -11.99
N SER A 363 -21.45 1.45 -11.43
CA SER A 363 -22.63 2.31 -11.37
C SER A 363 -22.97 2.88 -12.75
N TYR A 364 -24.24 2.86 -13.11
CA TYR A 364 -24.79 3.60 -14.24
C TYR A 364 -25.82 4.64 -13.76
N PRO A 365 -25.71 5.92 -14.13
CA PRO A 365 -26.69 6.94 -13.73
C PRO A 365 -28.10 6.62 -14.24
N ASP A 366 -29.10 6.77 -13.38
CA ASP A 366 -30.52 6.56 -13.72
C ASP A 366 -31.41 7.58 -13.01
N ASP A 367 -32.34 8.17 -13.74
CA ASP A 367 -33.17 9.28 -13.25
C ASP A 367 -34.12 8.88 -12.11
N GLN A 368 -34.50 7.60 -12.01
CA GLN A 368 -35.44 7.12 -10.99
C GLN A 368 -34.74 6.44 -9.81
N ALA A 369 -33.66 5.72 -10.08
CA ALA A 369 -32.93 4.94 -9.09
C ALA A 369 -31.70 5.68 -8.54
N GLY A 370 -31.28 6.79 -9.15
CA GLY A 370 -29.99 7.42 -8.90
C GLY A 370 -28.89 6.68 -9.64
N GLU A 371 -28.61 5.44 -9.25
CA GLU A 371 -27.63 4.57 -9.91
C GLU A 371 -28.14 3.13 -10.06
N LEU A 372 -27.80 2.48 -11.17
CA LEU A 372 -28.06 1.07 -11.46
C LEU A 372 -26.77 0.24 -11.47
N PRO A 373 -26.78 -0.98 -10.89
CA PRO A 373 -25.69 -1.93 -11.09
C PRO A 373 -25.64 -2.47 -12.52
N VAL A 374 -24.49 -2.34 -13.16
CA VAL A 374 -24.23 -2.78 -14.54
C VAL A 374 -22.98 -3.64 -14.58
N ALA A 375 -23.02 -4.79 -15.27
CA ALA A 375 -21.92 -5.74 -15.32
C ALA A 375 -21.22 -5.79 -16.68
N PHE A 376 -19.90 -5.93 -16.66
CA PHE A 376 -19.04 -6.27 -17.77
C PHE A 376 -18.54 -7.69 -17.57
N ILE A 377 -18.70 -8.55 -18.58
CA ILE A 377 -18.45 -9.98 -18.50
C ILE A 377 -17.46 -10.40 -19.58
N VAL A 378 -16.42 -11.13 -19.17
CA VAL A 378 -15.57 -11.92 -20.06
C VAL A 378 -16.05 -13.37 -19.94
N SER A 379 -16.60 -13.91 -21.01
CA SER A 379 -17.09 -15.29 -21.04
C SER A 379 -15.96 -16.29 -21.20
N SER A 380 -16.10 -17.46 -20.61
CA SER A 380 -15.18 -18.58 -20.81
C SER A 380 -15.12 -19.02 -22.26
N SER A 381 -13.93 -19.38 -22.73
CA SER A 381 -13.68 -19.79 -24.12
C SER A 381 -14.65 -20.91 -24.56
N GLY A 382 -15.36 -20.68 -25.66
CA GLY A 382 -16.34 -21.64 -26.21
C GLY A 382 -17.72 -21.62 -25.57
N SER A 383 -17.95 -20.80 -24.54
CA SER A 383 -19.26 -20.66 -23.90
C SER A 383 -20.14 -19.62 -24.59
N ILE A 384 -21.43 -19.90 -24.72
CA ILE A 384 -22.44 -18.96 -25.22
C ILE A 384 -23.32 -18.57 -24.03
N LEU A 385 -23.07 -17.39 -23.48
CA LEU A 385 -23.85 -16.81 -22.39
C LEU A 385 -24.79 -15.72 -22.91
N HIS A 386 -26.03 -15.74 -22.45
CA HIS A 386 -27.00 -14.69 -22.72
C HIS A 386 -27.24 -13.83 -21.48
N GLU A 387 -27.47 -12.53 -21.71
CA GLU A 387 -27.74 -11.55 -20.65
C GLU A 387 -28.86 -12.00 -19.70
N ALA A 388 -29.94 -12.58 -20.23
CA ALA A 388 -31.06 -13.06 -19.43
C ALA A 388 -30.66 -14.16 -18.43
N GLN A 389 -29.77 -15.08 -18.82
CA GLN A 389 -29.32 -16.19 -17.97
C GLN A 389 -28.50 -15.66 -16.79
N ILE A 390 -27.62 -14.68 -17.05
CA ILE A 390 -26.77 -14.09 -16.00
C ILE A 390 -27.62 -13.24 -15.04
N LYS A 391 -28.57 -12.45 -15.57
CA LYS A 391 -29.51 -11.69 -14.73
C LYS A 391 -30.34 -12.60 -13.83
N GLU A 392 -30.86 -13.69 -14.38
CA GLU A 392 -31.61 -14.69 -13.62
C GLU A 392 -30.73 -15.38 -12.56
N PHE A 393 -29.49 -15.74 -12.92
CA PHE A 393 -28.50 -16.31 -12.00
C PHE A 393 -28.26 -15.40 -10.79
N VAL A 394 -28.08 -14.09 -11.02
CA VAL A 394 -27.88 -13.12 -9.94
C VAL A 394 -29.17 -12.87 -9.15
N ALA A 395 -30.29 -12.67 -9.82
CA ALA A 395 -31.58 -12.36 -9.18
C ALA A 395 -32.06 -13.46 -8.22
N LYS A 396 -31.69 -14.72 -8.45
CA LYS A 396 -32.00 -15.85 -7.54
C LYS A 396 -31.21 -15.83 -6.23
N ARG A 397 -30.14 -15.02 -6.13
CA ARG A 397 -29.16 -15.05 -5.03
C ARG A 397 -29.01 -13.73 -4.30
N VAL A 398 -29.51 -12.63 -4.87
CA VAL A 398 -29.42 -11.31 -4.26
C VAL A 398 -30.80 -10.65 -4.15
N VAL A 399 -30.93 -9.74 -3.18
CA VAL A 399 -32.10 -8.88 -3.00
C VAL A 399 -32.33 -7.95 -4.20
N HIS A 400 -33.57 -7.53 -4.41
CA HIS A 400 -33.99 -6.81 -5.63
C HIS A 400 -33.12 -5.58 -5.98
N TYR A 401 -32.71 -4.79 -4.99
CA TYR A 401 -31.91 -3.58 -5.22
C TYR A 401 -30.45 -3.86 -5.60
N LYS A 402 -29.95 -5.09 -5.44
CA LYS A 402 -28.61 -5.52 -5.89
C LYS A 402 -28.62 -6.15 -7.28
N GLN A 403 -29.77 -6.31 -7.92
CA GLN A 403 -29.84 -6.99 -9.22
C GLN A 403 -29.14 -6.18 -10.32
N ILE A 404 -28.53 -6.89 -11.28
CA ILE A 404 -27.84 -6.30 -12.42
C ILE A 404 -28.85 -5.89 -13.48
N HIS A 405 -28.78 -4.65 -13.93
CA HIS A 405 -29.73 -4.06 -14.86
C HIS A 405 -29.27 -4.14 -16.32
N HIS A 406 -27.96 -4.12 -16.59
CA HIS A 406 -27.39 -4.29 -17.93
C HIS A 406 -26.13 -5.14 -17.90
N ILE A 407 -25.90 -5.89 -18.97
CA ILE A 407 -24.72 -6.74 -19.15
C ILE A 407 -24.03 -6.41 -20.47
N PHE A 408 -22.72 -6.19 -20.41
CA PHE A 408 -21.87 -5.96 -21.56
C PHE A 408 -20.82 -7.06 -21.66
N PHE A 409 -20.81 -7.79 -22.77
CA PHE A 409 -19.75 -8.76 -23.04
C PHE A 409 -18.53 -8.04 -23.62
N VAL A 410 -17.36 -8.28 -23.04
CA VAL A 410 -16.08 -7.67 -23.44
C VAL A 410 -14.98 -8.72 -23.53
N ASN A 411 -13.93 -8.42 -24.29
CA ASN A 411 -12.80 -9.33 -24.44
C ASN A 411 -11.85 -9.31 -23.23
N SER A 412 -11.83 -8.21 -22.48
CA SER A 412 -11.03 -8.06 -21.27
C SER A 412 -11.55 -6.94 -20.37
N ILE A 413 -11.28 -7.05 -19.08
CA ILE A 413 -11.55 -6.00 -18.09
C ILE A 413 -10.31 -5.10 -17.96
N PRO A 414 -10.42 -3.76 -18.10
CA PRO A 414 -9.29 -2.87 -17.99
C PRO A 414 -8.79 -2.81 -16.54
N LYS A 415 -7.49 -3.04 -16.33
CA LYS A 415 -6.83 -3.07 -15.01
C LYS A 415 -5.53 -2.26 -15.05
N ASN A 416 -5.12 -1.70 -13.90
CA ASN A 416 -3.80 -1.08 -13.76
C ASN A 416 -2.71 -2.14 -13.54
N ALA A 417 -1.44 -1.69 -13.45
CA ALA A 417 -0.29 -2.59 -13.24
C ALA A 417 -0.34 -3.41 -11.93
N ALA A 418 -1.12 -2.99 -10.94
CA ALA A 418 -1.35 -3.72 -9.69
C ALA A 418 -2.57 -4.66 -9.76
N GLY A 419 -3.15 -4.86 -10.95
CA GLY A 419 -4.32 -5.72 -11.17
C GLY A 419 -5.66 -5.09 -10.79
N LYS A 420 -5.69 -3.81 -10.41
CA LYS A 420 -6.93 -3.14 -9.98
C LYS A 420 -7.79 -2.70 -11.16
N ILE A 421 -9.08 -3.02 -11.12
CA ILE A 421 -10.08 -2.64 -12.14
C ILE A 421 -10.12 -1.11 -12.32
N LEU A 422 -10.03 -0.67 -13.57
CA LEU A 422 -10.18 0.73 -13.98
C LEU A 422 -11.67 1.05 -14.22
N ARG A 423 -12.47 1.09 -13.15
CA ARG A 423 -13.93 1.30 -13.20
C ARG A 423 -14.36 2.55 -13.98
N LYS A 424 -13.53 3.61 -13.98
CA LYS A 424 -13.79 4.83 -14.76
C LYS A 424 -13.80 4.58 -16.26
N ASP A 425 -12.97 3.68 -16.76
CA ASP A 425 -12.90 3.37 -18.18
C ASP A 425 -14.08 2.48 -18.59
N LEU A 426 -14.48 1.54 -17.73
CA LEU A 426 -15.72 0.78 -17.88
C LEU A 426 -16.97 1.68 -17.90
N ALA A 427 -17.07 2.64 -16.97
CA ALA A 427 -18.20 3.57 -16.93
C ALA A 427 -18.31 4.44 -18.21
N LYS A 428 -17.18 4.81 -18.82
CA LYS A 428 -17.17 5.51 -20.13
C LYS A 428 -17.71 4.60 -21.26
N LEU A 429 -17.32 3.33 -21.27
CA LEU A 429 -17.82 2.35 -22.25
C LEU A 429 -19.35 2.18 -22.13
N THR A 430 -19.88 2.17 -20.90
CA THR A 430 -21.33 2.11 -20.67
C THR A 430 -22.07 3.29 -21.32
N LEU A 431 -21.56 4.52 -21.15
CA LEU A 431 -22.15 5.72 -21.73
C LEU A 431 -22.15 5.69 -23.27
N GLN A 432 -21.03 5.25 -23.87
CA GLN A 432 -20.91 5.17 -25.33
C GLN A 432 -21.83 4.12 -25.95
N HIS A 433 -21.96 2.95 -25.31
CA HIS A 433 -22.73 1.84 -25.87
C HIS A 433 -24.24 2.04 -25.80
N ILE A 434 -24.72 2.77 -24.78
CA ILE A 434 -26.15 3.11 -24.66
C ILE A 434 -26.52 4.27 -25.59
N GLN A 435 -25.64 5.26 -25.76
CA GLN A 435 -25.81 6.32 -26.76
C GLN A 435 -25.85 5.80 -28.20
N SER A 436 -25.20 4.67 -28.51
CA SER A 436 -25.29 4.03 -29.83
C SER A 436 -26.56 3.19 -30.06
N LYS A 437 -27.38 2.97 -29.01
CA LYS A 437 -28.63 2.20 -29.07
C LYS A 437 -29.90 3.07 -28.97
N LEU A 438 -29.74 4.35 -28.61
CA LEU A 438 -30.72 5.43 -28.79
C LEU A 438 -30.52 6.06 -30.17
#